data_AF-A0A3L6Q3N0-F1
#
_entry.id   AF-A0A3L6Q3N0-F1
#
_cell.length_a   1.000
_cell.length_b   1.000
_cell.length_c   1.000
_cell.angle_alpha   90.00
_cell.angle_beta   90.00
_cell.angle_gamma   90.00
#
_symmetry.space_group_name_H-M   'P 1'
#
loop_
_entity.id
_entity.type
_entity.pdbx_description
1 polymer ?
#
loop_
_entity_poly.entity_id
_entity_poly.type
_entity_poly.pdbx_seq_one_letter_code
_entity_poly.pdbx_strand_id
1 'polypeptide(L)'
;MAGEVPAAAAAASATLLALELAWSPSTLTDADIEVLVVQGLLLEKAISGWRSYFGEASPSEDWTATVVFRSFYEKGFGLPSGAFFWGLLHYYGLEATHLKPNSITQIATFIHLCKGFLGIAPHFNLWRALYHLRAYPSKGTPDVVGGAAFSLHRGGKYPEAIFKDSNKRWAEEWFVVANPTPGLLPRTGLPPVVNARWEEKPTEEEMVEVQVLLAELQKHKAEKLTGATVALSFAKWLTQPI
;
A
#
# COMPACT_ATOMS: atom_id res chain seq x y z
N MET A 1 14.68 47.70 -11.23
CA MET A 1 13.53 47.12 -10.53
C MET A 1 13.58 45.61 -10.73
N ALA A 2 14.44 44.91 -9.97
CA ALA A 2 14.44 43.45 -9.95
C ALA A 2 13.36 43.05 -8.93
N GLY A 3 12.24 42.52 -9.42
CA GLY A 3 11.14 42.07 -8.57
C GLY A 3 11.62 40.91 -7.71
N GLU A 4 11.61 41.10 -6.40
CA GLU A 4 11.86 40.08 -5.41
C GLU A 4 10.77 39.00 -5.57
N VAL A 5 11.15 37.80 -6.02
CA VAL A 5 10.22 36.68 -6.10
C VAL A 5 9.83 36.33 -4.66
N PRO A 6 8.54 36.39 -4.27
CA PRO A 6 8.15 36.17 -2.88
C PRO A 6 8.55 34.76 -2.45
N ALA A 7 9.10 34.63 -1.24
CA ALA A 7 9.65 33.38 -0.70
C ALA A 7 8.67 32.18 -0.81
N ALA A 8 7.37 32.42 -0.79
CA ALA A 8 6.34 31.41 -1.00
C ALA A 8 6.32 30.83 -2.42
N ALA A 9 6.55 31.66 -3.45
CA ALA A 9 6.66 31.20 -4.84
C ALA A 9 7.95 30.41 -5.08
N ALA A 10 9.05 30.82 -4.43
CA ALA A 10 10.31 30.08 -4.47
C ALA A 10 10.19 28.72 -3.75
N ALA A 11 9.50 28.66 -2.60
CA ALA A 11 9.23 27.42 -1.89
C ALA A 11 8.33 26.48 -2.72
N ALA A 12 7.24 26.98 -3.31
CA ALA A 12 6.36 26.20 -4.18
C ALA A 12 7.10 25.64 -5.41
N SER A 13 7.94 26.47 -6.05
CA SER A 13 8.76 26.04 -7.19
C SER A 13 9.79 24.98 -6.80
N ALA A 14 10.39 25.08 -5.61
CA ALA A 14 11.33 24.08 -5.10
C ALA A 14 10.62 22.76 -4.74
N THR A 15 9.42 22.83 -4.17
CA THR A 15 8.58 21.65 -3.89
C THR A 15 8.15 20.93 -5.17
N LEU A 16 7.81 21.67 -6.22
CA LEU A 16 7.41 21.10 -7.52
C LEU A 16 8.59 20.43 -8.23
N LEU A 17 9.78 21.02 -8.20
CA LEU A 17 11.01 20.40 -8.71
C LEU A 17 11.42 19.15 -7.92
N ALA A 18 11.27 19.17 -6.59
CA ALA A 18 11.52 18.00 -5.76
C ALA A 18 10.52 16.87 -6.04
N LEU A 19 9.26 17.21 -6.36
CA LEU A 19 8.25 16.25 -6.77
C LEU A 19 8.63 15.60 -8.11
N GLU A 20 8.98 16.39 -9.13
CA GLU A 20 9.38 15.85 -10.44
C GLU A 20 10.60 14.93 -10.36
N LEU A 21 11.56 15.22 -9.48
CA LEU A 21 12.74 14.38 -9.27
C LEU A 21 12.47 13.10 -8.48
N ALA A 22 11.36 13.05 -7.74
CA ALA A 22 11.00 11.88 -6.92
C ALA A 22 10.30 10.78 -7.71
N TRP A 23 9.77 11.11 -8.91
CA TRP A 23 9.12 10.16 -9.81
C TRP A 23 10.05 9.78 -10.95
N SER A 24 9.89 8.55 -11.42
CA SER A 24 10.48 8.11 -12.69
C SER A 24 9.41 8.18 -13.78
N PRO A 25 9.77 8.44 -15.05
CA PRO A 25 8.78 8.50 -16.12
C PRO A 25 7.93 7.23 -16.21
N SER A 26 6.62 7.39 -16.38
CA SER A 26 5.73 6.22 -16.47
C SER A 26 6.02 5.41 -17.73
N THR A 27 6.08 4.09 -17.59
CA THR A 27 6.25 3.14 -18.70
C THR A 27 4.94 2.47 -19.12
N LEU A 28 3.83 2.78 -18.45
CA LEU A 28 2.55 2.09 -18.63
C LEU A 28 1.70 2.70 -19.74
N THR A 29 1.54 1.98 -20.85
CA THR A 29 0.64 2.33 -21.96
C THR A 29 -0.83 1.98 -21.65
N ASP A 30 -1.79 2.45 -22.45
CA ASP A 30 -3.19 2.01 -22.34
C ASP A 30 -3.32 0.48 -22.50
N ALA A 31 -2.60 -0.13 -23.47
CA ALA A 31 -2.62 -1.58 -23.68
C ALA A 31 -2.10 -2.35 -22.46
N ASP A 32 -1.07 -1.81 -21.79
CA ASP A 32 -0.51 -2.36 -20.56
C ASP A 32 -1.49 -2.35 -19.39
N ILE A 33 -2.35 -1.33 -19.30
CA ILE A 33 -3.39 -1.22 -18.27
C ILE A 33 -4.58 -2.11 -18.62
N GLU A 34 -4.94 -2.22 -19.90
CA GLU A 34 -5.98 -3.14 -20.38
C GLU A 34 -5.68 -4.60 -20.03
N VAL A 35 -4.42 -5.02 -20.02
CA VAL A 35 -4.02 -6.35 -19.55
C VAL A 35 -4.49 -6.60 -18.11
N LEU A 36 -4.43 -5.59 -17.21
CA LEU A 36 -4.91 -5.72 -15.83
C LEU A 36 -6.43 -5.87 -15.76
N VAL A 37 -7.16 -5.24 -16.70
CA VAL A 37 -8.62 -5.38 -16.81
C VAL A 37 -8.97 -6.79 -17.31
N VAL A 38 -8.29 -7.28 -18.35
CA VAL A 38 -8.48 -8.63 -18.91
C VAL A 38 -8.18 -9.71 -17.86
N GLN A 39 -7.22 -9.47 -16.98
CA GLN A 39 -6.88 -10.37 -15.86
C GLN A 39 -7.85 -10.27 -14.68
N GLY A 40 -8.81 -9.34 -14.70
CA GLY A 40 -9.76 -9.12 -13.61
C GLY A 40 -9.16 -8.42 -12.39
N LEU A 41 -7.96 -7.83 -12.51
CA LEU A 41 -7.28 -7.14 -11.41
C LEU A 41 -7.73 -5.68 -11.27
N LEU A 42 -8.15 -5.06 -12.37
CA LEU A 42 -8.60 -3.66 -12.44
C LEU A 42 -9.98 -3.60 -13.11
N LEU A 43 -10.88 -2.76 -12.60
CA LEU A 43 -12.18 -2.53 -13.23
C LEU A 43 -12.04 -1.77 -14.55
N GLU A 44 -13.00 -1.97 -15.45
CA GLU A 44 -13.04 -1.30 -16.75
C GLU A 44 -12.89 0.23 -16.66
N LYS A 45 -12.35 0.84 -17.72
CA LYS A 45 -12.07 2.27 -17.79
C LYS A 45 -13.29 3.14 -17.47
N ALA A 46 -14.48 2.70 -17.87
CA ALA A 46 -15.74 3.39 -17.60
C ALA A 46 -16.08 3.48 -16.09
N ILE A 47 -15.56 2.55 -15.28
CA ILE A 47 -15.84 2.46 -13.84
C ILE A 47 -14.67 3.03 -13.02
N SER A 48 -13.45 2.60 -13.31
CA SER A 48 -12.26 3.01 -12.56
C SER A 48 -11.65 4.32 -13.06
N GLY A 49 -12.08 4.84 -14.20
CA GLY A 49 -11.57 6.08 -14.80
C GLY A 49 -10.06 6.08 -15.02
N TRP A 50 -9.46 4.89 -15.23
CA TRP A 50 -8.02 4.78 -15.35
C TRP A 50 -7.48 5.55 -16.56
N ARG A 51 -6.30 6.16 -16.43
CA ARG A 51 -5.61 6.88 -17.51
C ARG A 51 -4.13 6.49 -17.52
N SER A 52 -3.61 6.17 -18.71
CA SER A 52 -2.17 6.04 -18.93
C SER A 52 -1.50 7.41 -18.83
N TYR A 53 -0.29 7.42 -18.30
CA TYR A 53 0.59 8.59 -18.24
C TYR A 53 1.92 8.28 -18.92
N PHE A 54 1.93 7.39 -19.93
CA PHE A 54 3.14 6.93 -20.59
C PHE A 54 4.06 8.08 -21.02
N GLY A 55 5.31 8.04 -20.56
CA GLY A 55 6.33 9.05 -20.84
C GLY A 55 6.28 10.29 -19.95
N GLU A 56 5.21 10.51 -19.18
CA GLU A 56 5.11 11.63 -18.24
C GLU A 56 6.09 11.44 -17.08
N ALA A 57 6.82 12.50 -16.73
CA ALA A 57 7.84 12.47 -15.69
C ALA A 57 7.24 12.48 -14.28
N SER A 58 6.08 13.10 -14.11
CA SER A 58 5.39 13.21 -12.84
C SER A 58 3.86 13.17 -13.02
N PRO A 59 3.12 12.66 -12.03
CA PRO A 59 1.67 12.63 -12.09
C PRO A 59 1.07 14.04 -11.89
N SER A 60 0.01 14.39 -12.61
CA SER A 60 -0.66 15.69 -12.46
C SER A 60 -1.21 15.92 -11.05
N GLU A 61 -1.34 17.19 -10.63
CA GLU A 61 -1.96 17.61 -9.35
C GLU A 61 -3.49 17.44 -9.31
N ASP A 62 -4.04 16.53 -10.11
CA ASP A 62 -5.49 16.29 -10.16
C ASP A 62 -5.94 15.55 -8.89
N TRP A 63 -6.51 16.28 -7.94
CA TRP A 63 -7.03 15.78 -6.66
C TRP A 63 -8.21 14.81 -6.83
N THR A 64 -8.80 14.72 -8.03
CA THR A 64 -9.90 13.79 -8.33
C THR A 64 -9.41 12.41 -8.77
N ALA A 65 -8.10 12.24 -8.92
CA ALA A 65 -7.45 11.00 -9.27
C ALA A 65 -6.37 10.63 -8.24
N THR A 66 -6.01 9.36 -8.23
CA THR A 66 -4.97 8.84 -7.35
C THR A 66 -3.96 8.04 -8.17
N VAL A 67 -2.69 8.15 -7.77
CA VAL A 67 -1.59 7.47 -8.44
C VAL A 67 -1.44 6.09 -7.85
N VAL A 68 -1.45 5.09 -8.72
CA VAL A 68 -1.34 3.67 -8.38
C VAL A 68 -0.31 3.01 -9.29
N PHE A 69 0.16 1.84 -8.87
CA PHE A 69 1.19 1.09 -9.59
C PHE A 69 0.60 -0.22 -10.10
N ARG A 70 1.03 -0.70 -11.27
CA ARG A 70 0.69 -2.05 -11.77
C ARG A 70 0.89 -3.11 -10.69
N SER A 71 2.07 -3.07 -10.07
CA SER A 71 2.44 -4.00 -9.01
C SER A 71 1.50 -3.98 -7.79
N PHE A 72 0.79 -2.89 -7.51
CA PHE A 72 -0.17 -2.86 -6.41
C PHE A 72 -1.35 -3.79 -6.71
N TYR A 73 -1.90 -3.74 -7.92
CA TYR A 73 -3.00 -4.61 -8.33
C TYR A 73 -2.60 -6.08 -8.39
N GLU A 74 -1.41 -6.38 -8.91
CA GLU A 74 -0.84 -7.73 -8.89
C GLU A 74 -0.62 -8.28 -7.47
N LYS A 75 -0.35 -7.38 -6.51
CA LYS A 75 -0.22 -7.70 -5.09
C LYS A 75 -1.54 -7.60 -4.32
N GLY A 76 -2.64 -7.35 -5.03
CA GLY A 76 -4.00 -7.45 -4.53
C GLY A 76 -4.63 -6.17 -4.02
N PHE A 77 -4.19 -4.99 -4.46
CA PHE A 77 -4.70 -3.67 -4.06
C PHE A 77 -6.22 -3.44 -4.21
N GLY A 78 -6.88 -4.17 -5.12
CA GLY A 78 -8.34 -4.15 -5.24
C GLY A 78 -9.08 -4.73 -4.01
N LEU A 79 -8.40 -5.51 -3.17
CA LEU A 79 -8.94 -6.14 -1.97
C LEU A 79 -8.80 -5.32 -0.67
N PRO A 80 -7.66 -4.67 -0.37
CA PRO A 80 -7.49 -3.88 0.83
C PRO A 80 -8.18 -2.53 0.77
N SER A 81 -8.63 -2.03 -0.39
CA SER A 81 -9.22 -0.68 -0.57
C SER A 81 -10.54 -0.40 0.19
N GLY A 82 -10.92 -1.26 1.16
CA GLY A 82 -11.96 -1.01 2.15
C GLY A 82 -11.43 -0.39 3.46
N ALA A 83 -12.34 -0.04 4.38
CA ALA A 83 -12.10 0.78 5.59
C ALA A 83 -10.82 0.47 6.40
N PHE A 84 -10.38 -0.79 6.42
CA PHE A 84 -9.17 -1.18 7.13
C PHE A 84 -7.89 -0.55 6.55
N PHE A 85 -7.70 -0.55 5.22
CA PHE A 85 -6.52 0.06 4.60
C PHE A 85 -6.48 1.58 4.83
N TRP A 86 -7.64 2.23 4.76
CA TRP A 86 -7.79 3.64 5.11
C TRP A 86 -7.38 3.91 6.56
N GLY A 87 -7.86 3.07 7.47
CA GLY A 87 -7.49 3.14 8.88
C GLY A 87 -5.98 3.01 9.08
N LEU A 88 -5.31 2.10 8.36
CA LEU A 88 -3.86 1.97 8.38
C LEU A 88 -3.16 3.23 7.87
N LEU A 89 -3.51 3.70 6.67
CA LEU A 89 -2.90 4.90 6.09
C LEU A 89 -3.06 6.11 7.01
N HIS A 90 -4.27 6.33 7.54
CA HIS A 90 -4.56 7.43 8.46
C HIS A 90 -3.79 7.30 9.79
N TYR A 91 -3.76 6.11 10.39
CA TYR A 91 -3.09 5.89 11.67
C TYR A 91 -1.58 6.15 11.57
N TYR A 92 -0.93 5.61 10.54
CA TYR A 92 0.52 5.74 10.34
C TYR A 92 0.94 7.07 9.69
N GLY A 93 0.00 7.83 9.14
CA GLY A 93 0.25 9.09 8.43
C GLY A 93 0.88 8.86 7.06
N LEU A 94 0.30 7.96 6.26
CA LEU A 94 0.82 7.51 4.98
C LEU A 94 -0.14 7.84 3.83
N GLU A 95 0.44 8.09 2.67
CA GLU A 95 -0.22 8.01 1.36
C GLU A 95 -0.02 6.61 0.78
N ALA A 96 -0.90 6.19 -0.14
CA ALA A 96 -0.75 4.89 -0.80
C ALA A 96 0.59 4.78 -1.55
N THR A 97 1.07 5.89 -2.13
CA THR A 97 2.34 6.00 -2.86
C THR A 97 3.57 5.82 -1.97
N HIS A 98 3.46 6.06 -0.66
CA HIS A 98 4.54 5.81 0.30
C HIS A 98 4.82 4.32 0.47
N LEU A 99 3.84 3.44 0.21
CA LEU A 99 3.97 2.01 0.45
C LEU A 99 4.76 1.31 -0.66
N LYS A 100 5.58 0.33 -0.29
CA LYS A 100 6.15 -0.63 -1.25
C LYS A 100 5.12 -1.70 -1.66
N PRO A 101 5.24 -2.31 -2.86
CA PRO A 101 4.31 -3.35 -3.32
C PRO A 101 4.14 -4.52 -2.34
N ASN A 102 5.20 -4.92 -1.63
CA ASN A 102 5.11 -5.99 -0.63
C ASN A 102 4.23 -5.62 0.57
N SER A 103 4.15 -4.34 0.92
CA SER A 103 3.25 -3.87 1.97
C SER A 103 1.80 -4.08 1.58
N ILE A 104 1.45 -3.85 0.31
CA ILE A 104 0.12 -4.16 -0.22
C ILE A 104 -0.17 -5.65 -0.08
N THR A 105 0.80 -6.51 -0.42
CA THR A 105 0.64 -7.96 -0.29
C THR A 105 0.40 -8.38 1.16
N GLN A 106 1.17 -7.83 2.10
CA GLN A 106 1.03 -8.12 3.53
C GLN A 106 -0.34 -7.71 4.05
N ILE A 107 -0.82 -6.52 3.71
CA ILE A 107 -2.16 -6.05 4.09
C ILE A 107 -3.23 -6.96 3.52
N ALA A 108 -3.17 -7.26 2.21
CA ALA A 108 -4.15 -8.10 1.55
C ALA A 108 -4.16 -9.54 2.12
N THR A 109 -2.99 -10.08 2.43
CA THR A 109 -2.83 -11.39 3.08
C THR A 109 -3.40 -11.38 4.49
N PHE A 110 -3.18 -10.32 5.27
CA PHE A 110 -3.72 -10.19 6.62
C PHE A 110 -5.25 -10.10 6.63
N ILE A 111 -5.83 -9.35 5.67
CA ILE A 111 -7.29 -9.27 5.51
C ILE A 111 -7.86 -10.66 5.20
N HIS A 112 -7.22 -11.39 4.27
CA HIS A 112 -7.60 -12.75 3.93
C HIS A 112 -7.47 -13.69 5.12
N LEU A 113 -6.41 -13.54 5.94
CA LEU A 113 -6.22 -14.30 7.16
C LEU A 113 -7.36 -14.10 8.16
N CYS A 114 -7.71 -12.84 8.42
CA CYS A 114 -8.76 -12.50 9.36
C CYS A 114 -10.13 -13.03 8.91
N LYS A 115 -10.49 -12.77 7.65
CA LYS A 115 -11.81 -13.15 7.12
C LYS A 115 -11.93 -14.66 6.87
N GLY A 116 -10.91 -15.25 6.26
CA GLY A 116 -10.96 -16.63 5.76
C GLY A 116 -10.63 -17.69 6.82
N PHE A 117 -9.78 -17.37 7.79
CA PHE A 117 -9.32 -18.34 8.78
C PHE A 117 -9.82 -18.03 10.19
N LEU A 118 -9.73 -16.76 10.62
CA LEU A 118 -10.23 -16.38 11.94
C LEU A 118 -11.75 -16.09 11.98
N GLY A 119 -12.38 -15.92 10.81
CA GLY A 119 -13.81 -15.60 10.72
C GLY A 119 -14.17 -14.22 11.29
N ILE A 120 -13.20 -13.30 11.37
CA ILE A 120 -13.37 -11.94 11.91
C ILE A 120 -13.09 -10.86 10.86
N ALA A 121 -13.58 -9.65 11.10
CA ALA A 121 -13.12 -8.48 10.38
C ALA A 121 -11.62 -8.24 10.63
N PRO A 122 -10.87 -7.63 9.68
CA PRO A 122 -9.46 -7.30 9.88
C PRO A 122 -9.24 -6.52 11.18
N HIS A 123 -8.46 -7.11 12.10
CA HIS A 123 -8.33 -6.60 13.47
C HIS A 123 -7.10 -5.70 13.62
N PHE A 124 -7.32 -4.44 14.00
CA PHE A 124 -6.26 -3.43 14.02
C PHE A 124 -5.13 -3.71 15.05
N ASN A 125 -5.46 -4.09 16.29
CA ASN A 125 -4.41 -4.40 17.27
C ASN A 125 -3.67 -5.71 16.98
N LEU A 126 -4.33 -6.70 16.36
CA LEU A 126 -3.64 -7.88 15.84
C LEU A 126 -2.65 -7.50 14.73
N TRP A 127 -3.02 -6.57 13.84
CA TRP A 127 -2.08 -6.02 12.85
C TRP A 127 -0.87 -5.38 13.53
N ARG A 128 -1.07 -4.45 14.48
CA ARG A 128 0.01 -3.80 15.24
C ARG A 128 0.89 -4.78 16.01
N ALA A 129 0.33 -5.88 16.49
CA ALA A 129 1.11 -6.92 17.17
C ALA A 129 1.99 -7.73 16.21
N LEU A 130 1.58 -7.84 14.93
CA LEU A 130 2.28 -8.63 13.91
C LEU A 130 3.27 -7.79 13.11
N TYR A 131 2.90 -6.55 12.76
CA TYR A 131 3.62 -5.70 11.81
C TYR A 131 4.03 -4.36 12.41
N HIS A 132 5.19 -3.89 11.97
CA HIS A 132 5.67 -2.53 12.14
C HIS A 132 6.08 -1.92 10.79
N LEU A 133 6.22 -0.60 10.76
CA LEU A 133 6.64 0.12 9.55
C LEU A 133 8.14 0.42 9.58
N ARG A 134 8.78 0.35 8.41
CA ARG A 134 10.17 0.75 8.20
C ARG A 134 10.26 1.82 7.13
N ALA A 135 11.12 2.80 7.38
CA ALA A 135 11.44 3.85 6.43
C ALA A 135 12.47 3.36 5.39
N TYR A 136 12.35 3.81 4.16
CA TYR A 136 13.23 3.48 3.05
C TYR A 136 13.63 4.72 2.25
N PRO A 137 14.90 4.83 1.83
CA PRO A 137 16.01 3.93 2.14
C PRO A 137 16.46 4.00 3.61
N SER A 138 16.15 5.09 4.31
CA SER A 138 16.52 5.29 5.71
C SER A 138 15.48 6.11 6.47
N LYS A 139 15.54 6.08 7.82
CA LYS A 139 14.66 6.89 8.69
C LYS A 139 14.83 8.40 8.53
N GLY A 140 16.02 8.87 8.16
CA GLY A 140 16.30 10.30 8.03
C GLY A 140 15.88 10.88 6.67
N THR A 141 15.82 10.04 5.64
CA THR A 141 15.57 10.46 4.26
C THR A 141 14.67 9.45 3.56
N PRO A 142 13.39 9.30 3.96
CA PRO A 142 12.48 8.42 3.27
C PRO A 142 12.12 8.95 1.88
N ASP A 143 11.95 8.05 0.91
CA ASP A 143 11.55 8.41 -0.46
C ASP A 143 10.07 8.83 -0.52
N VAL A 144 9.71 9.71 -1.45
CA VAL A 144 8.31 10.06 -1.71
C VAL A 144 7.53 8.86 -2.25
N VAL A 145 8.16 8.03 -3.08
CA VAL A 145 7.55 6.80 -3.61
C VAL A 145 8.21 5.60 -2.97
N GLY A 146 7.42 4.77 -2.29
CA GLY A 146 7.94 3.57 -1.61
C GLY A 146 8.82 3.85 -0.40
N GLY A 147 8.72 5.04 0.21
CA GLY A 147 9.48 5.42 1.40
C GLY A 147 9.11 4.66 2.68
N ALA A 148 8.08 3.83 2.65
CA ALA A 148 7.61 3.05 3.77
C ALA A 148 7.32 1.59 3.36
N ALA A 149 7.69 0.64 4.23
CA ALA A 149 7.23 -0.73 4.08
C ALA A 149 6.89 -1.39 5.41
N PHE A 150 5.80 -2.13 5.44
CA PHE A 150 5.46 -3.01 6.56
C PHE A 150 6.42 -4.21 6.61
N SER A 151 6.71 -4.63 7.83
CA SER A 151 7.59 -5.73 8.15
C SER A 151 7.05 -6.45 9.38
N LEU A 152 7.21 -7.76 9.44
CA LEU A 152 6.85 -8.51 10.65
C LEU A 152 7.79 -8.13 11.80
N HIS A 153 7.23 -8.09 13.01
CA HIS A 153 8.03 -8.07 14.22
C HIS A 153 8.87 -9.36 14.34
N ARG A 154 10.13 -9.23 14.78
CA ARG A 154 11.01 -10.39 14.98
C ARG A 154 10.36 -11.39 15.95
N GLY A 155 10.29 -12.66 15.54
CA GLY A 155 9.67 -13.73 16.34
C GLY A 155 8.15 -13.82 16.21
N GLY A 156 7.54 -13.11 15.25
CA GLY A 156 6.12 -13.24 14.96
C GLY A 156 5.75 -14.69 14.65
N LYS A 157 4.74 -15.23 15.32
CA LYS A 157 4.27 -16.61 15.15
C LYS A 157 3.45 -16.80 13.85
N TYR A 158 3.71 -15.95 12.86
CA TYR A 158 2.99 -15.84 11.59
C TYR A 158 3.57 -16.84 10.57
N PRO A 159 2.75 -17.50 9.74
CA PRO A 159 3.25 -18.23 8.57
C PRO A 159 3.78 -17.19 7.57
N GLU A 160 5.09 -16.96 7.59
CA GLU A 160 5.74 -16.03 6.67
C GLU A 160 5.55 -16.53 5.24
N ALA A 161 4.61 -15.93 4.51
CA ALA A 161 4.49 -16.15 3.07
C ALA A 161 5.66 -15.40 2.42
N ILE A 162 6.62 -16.16 1.89
CA ILE A 162 7.73 -15.60 1.12
C ILE A 162 7.17 -15.16 -0.22
N PHE A 163 6.92 -13.87 -0.37
CA PHE A 163 6.57 -13.29 -1.65
C PHE A 163 7.86 -12.97 -2.40
N LYS A 164 7.98 -13.43 -3.66
CA LYS A 164 9.14 -13.10 -4.49
C LYS A 164 9.23 -11.58 -4.68
N ASP A 165 10.39 -11.04 -4.31
CA ASP A 165 10.84 -9.69 -4.65
C ASP A 165 11.29 -9.65 -6.12
N SER A 166 10.34 -9.55 -7.05
CA SER A 166 10.66 -9.43 -8.49
C SER A 166 10.36 -8.08 -9.09
N ASN A 167 9.89 -7.10 -8.30
CA ASN A 167 9.37 -5.86 -8.83
C ASN A 167 10.50 -4.84 -9.04
N LYS A 168 11.49 -5.16 -9.88
CA LYS A 168 12.48 -4.17 -10.33
C LYS A 168 11.74 -3.06 -11.10
N ARG A 169 12.13 -1.80 -10.89
CA ARG A 169 11.57 -0.63 -11.59
C ARG A 169 10.05 -0.45 -11.44
N TRP A 170 9.44 -1.06 -10.42
CA TRP A 170 7.99 -0.98 -10.16
C TRP A 170 7.47 0.46 -10.03
N ALA A 171 8.33 1.37 -9.54
CA ALA A 171 8.02 2.78 -9.38
C ALA A 171 7.89 3.52 -10.71
N GLU A 172 8.29 2.92 -11.84
CA GLU A 172 8.08 3.43 -13.20
C GLU A 172 6.74 2.93 -13.79
N GLU A 173 6.15 1.88 -13.23
CA GLU A 173 4.90 1.29 -13.73
C GLU A 173 3.66 1.93 -13.08
N TRP A 174 3.63 3.26 -13.03
CA TRP A 174 2.55 4.02 -12.42
C TRP A 174 1.55 4.56 -13.45
N PHE A 175 0.30 4.67 -13.03
CA PHE A 175 -0.81 5.24 -13.79
C PHE A 175 -1.79 5.86 -12.80
N VAL A 176 -2.85 6.51 -13.30
CA VAL A 176 -3.87 7.11 -12.42
C VAL A 176 -5.19 6.40 -12.55
N VAL A 177 -5.94 6.36 -11.44
CA VAL A 177 -7.33 5.91 -11.39
C VAL A 177 -8.20 7.00 -10.76
N ALA A 178 -9.48 7.01 -11.11
CA ALA A 178 -10.44 7.91 -10.48
C ALA A 178 -10.48 7.67 -8.97
N ASN A 179 -10.63 8.77 -8.22
CA ASN A 179 -10.63 8.75 -6.77
C ASN A 179 -11.95 9.31 -6.20
N PRO A 180 -13.09 8.64 -6.44
CA PRO A 180 -14.39 9.14 -5.98
C PRO A 180 -14.49 9.12 -4.45
N THR A 181 -15.21 10.07 -3.88
CA THR A 181 -15.37 10.19 -2.42
C THR A 181 -16.23 9.05 -1.85
N PRO A 182 -15.84 8.41 -0.73
CA PRO A 182 -14.59 8.59 0.02
C PRO A 182 -13.39 7.96 -0.70
N GLY A 183 -12.41 8.80 -1.07
CA GLY A 183 -11.26 8.45 -1.91
C GLY A 183 -9.92 8.71 -1.20
N LEU A 184 -8.81 8.24 -1.79
CA LEU A 184 -7.46 8.12 -1.22
C LEU A 184 -7.04 9.48 -0.73
N LEU A 185 -6.34 9.50 0.41
CA LEU A 185 -5.79 10.73 0.91
C LEU A 185 -5.03 11.40 -0.23
N PRO A 186 -5.32 12.69 -0.51
CA PRO A 186 -4.71 13.31 -1.65
C PRO A 186 -3.20 13.35 -1.55
N ARG A 187 -2.55 13.31 -2.71
CA ARG A 187 -1.10 13.31 -2.79
C ARG A 187 -0.55 14.67 -2.35
N THR A 188 0.30 14.67 -1.34
CA THR A 188 1.04 15.89 -0.93
C THR A 188 2.35 16.04 -1.71
N GLY A 189 2.87 14.94 -2.26
CA GLY A 189 4.19 14.93 -2.91
C GLY A 189 5.35 14.96 -1.92
N LEU A 190 5.07 14.84 -0.63
CA LEU A 190 6.07 14.83 0.43
C LEU A 190 6.39 13.39 0.85
N PRO A 191 7.62 13.14 1.35
CA PRO A 191 7.96 11.85 1.91
C PRO A 191 7.20 11.59 3.22
N PRO A 192 7.01 10.32 3.60
CA PRO A 192 6.30 9.97 4.82
C PRO A 192 7.05 10.47 6.07
N VAL A 193 6.33 11.00 7.05
CA VAL A 193 6.91 11.48 8.31
C VAL A 193 6.98 10.34 9.32
N VAL A 194 8.19 9.87 9.59
CA VAL A 194 8.45 8.84 10.61
C VAL A 194 8.01 9.34 11.97
N ASN A 195 7.18 8.55 12.66
CA ASN A 195 6.65 8.91 13.98
C ASN A 195 6.56 7.68 14.89
N ALA A 196 6.26 7.90 16.17
CA ALA A 196 6.25 6.85 17.19
C ALA A 196 5.27 5.70 16.87
N ARG A 197 4.18 5.97 16.14
CA ARG A 197 3.16 4.97 15.80
C ARG A 197 3.70 3.86 14.89
N TRP A 198 4.77 4.11 14.14
CA TRP A 198 5.36 3.16 13.21
C TRP A 198 5.87 1.89 13.89
N GLU A 199 6.27 1.99 15.15
CA GLU A 199 6.79 0.88 15.97
C GLU A 199 5.92 0.63 17.22
N GLU A 200 4.76 1.30 17.32
CA GLU A 200 3.89 1.24 18.48
C GLU A 200 3.15 -0.10 18.57
N LYS A 201 3.51 -0.89 19.58
CA LYS A 201 2.83 -2.14 19.91
C LYS A 201 1.52 -1.87 20.65
N PRO A 202 0.55 -2.80 20.61
CA PRO A 202 -0.64 -2.71 21.45
C PRO A 202 -0.27 -2.65 22.94
N THR A 203 -1.10 -1.97 23.71
CA THR A 203 -1.03 -1.90 25.18
C THR A 203 -1.29 -3.27 25.83
N GLU A 204 -0.94 -3.43 27.11
CA GLU A 204 -1.16 -4.70 27.83
C GLU A 204 -2.66 -5.10 27.84
N GLU A 205 -3.56 -4.12 27.96
CA GLU A 205 -5.00 -4.33 27.90
C GLU A 205 -5.45 -4.79 26.51
N GLU A 206 -4.99 -4.14 25.44
CA GLU A 206 -5.26 -4.54 24.06
C GLU A 206 -4.67 -5.91 23.72
N MET A 207 -3.53 -6.26 24.35
CA MET A 207 -2.86 -7.53 24.15
C MET A 207 -3.65 -8.72 24.68
N VAL A 208 -4.62 -8.53 25.59
CA VAL A 208 -5.47 -9.62 26.10
C VAL A 208 -6.27 -10.28 24.96
N GLU A 209 -6.95 -9.49 24.13
CA GLU A 209 -7.71 -9.99 22.98
C GLU A 209 -6.78 -10.51 21.88
N VAL A 210 -5.69 -9.79 21.61
CA VAL A 210 -4.70 -10.19 20.61
C VAL A 210 -4.10 -11.56 20.92
N GLN A 211 -3.83 -11.87 22.18
CA GLN A 211 -3.29 -13.18 22.57
C GLN A 211 -4.25 -14.33 22.25
N VAL A 212 -5.56 -14.13 22.41
CA VAL A 212 -6.58 -15.12 22.03
C VAL A 212 -6.54 -15.38 20.52
N LEU A 213 -6.50 -14.30 19.72
CA LEU A 213 -6.44 -14.40 18.25
C LEU A 213 -5.13 -15.06 17.78
N LEU A 214 -4.00 -14.73 18.40
CA LEU A 214 -2.71 -15.35 18.11
C LEU A 214 -2.72 -16.85 18.44
N ALA A 215 -3.41 -17.27 19.50
CA ALA A 215 -3.55 -18.67 19.87
C ALA A 215 -4.39 -19.44 18.83
N GLU A 216 -5.52 -18.87 18.37
CA GLU A 216 -6.33 -19.50 17.31
C GLU A 216 -5.54 -19.61 16.00
N LEU A 217 -4.75 -18.59 15.65
CA LEU A 217 -3.82 -18.68 14.51
C LEU A 217 -2.81 -19.84 14.66
N GLN A 218 -2.29 -20.10 15.87
CA GLN A 218 -1.39 -21.24 16.11
C GLN A 218 -2.11 -22.57 15.95
N LYS A 219 -3.35 -22.67 16.40
CA LYS A 219 -4.17 -23.87 16.23
C LYS A 219 -4.40 -24.18 14.74
N HIS A 220 -4.80 -23.19 13.95
CA HIS A 220 -4.93 -23.36 12.49
C HIS A 220 -3.60 -23.74 11.82
N LYS A 221 -2.46 -23.20 12.29
CA LYS A 221 -1.13 -23.60 11.81
C LYS A 221 -0.85 -25.08 12.08
N ALA A 222 -1.23 -25.60 13.24
CA ALA A 222 -1.11 -27.03 13.58
C ALA A 222 -2.01 -27.92 12.69
N GLU A 223 -3.13 -27.38 12.19
CA GLU A 223 -4.09 -28.04 11.29
C GLU A 223 -3.74 -27.92 9.79
N LYS A 224 -2.46 -27.62 9.46
CA LYS A 224 -1.88 -27.47 8.10
C LYS A 224 -2.08 -26.11 7.41
N LEU A 225 -2.38 -25.03 8.14
CA LEU A 225 -2.27 -23.68 7.60
C LEU A 225 -0.80 -23.28 7.43
N THR A 226 -0.26 -23.46 6.22
CA THR A 226 1.08 -23.01 5.86
C THR A 226 1.02 -21.66 5.14
N GLY A 227 2.14 -20.93 5.07
CA GLY A 227 2.22 -19.71 4.25
C GLY A 227 1.87 -19.96 2.78
N ALA A 228 2.16 -21.16 2.26
CA ALA A 228 1.76 -21.58 0.91
C ALA A 228 0.24 -21.79 0.78
N THR A 229 -0.41 -22.35 1.80
CA THR A 229 -1.87 -22.51 1.83
C THR A 229 -2.57 -21.15 1.83
N VAL A 230 -2.06 -20.19 2.61
CA VAL A 230 -2.56 -18.81 2.64
C VAL A 230 -2.36 -18.14 1.27
N ALA A 231 -1.17 -18.24 0.69
CA ALA A 231 -0.87 -17.66 -0.63
C ALA A 231 -1.73 -18.25 -1.75
N LEU A 232 -1.94 -19.57 -1.76
CA LEU A 232 -2.80 -20.23 -2.75
C LEU A 232 -4.26 -19.84 -2.59
N SER A 233 -4.75 -19.76 -1.35
CA SER A 233 -6.11 -19.33 -1.07
C SER A 233 -6.33 -17.86 -1.43
N PHE A 234 -5.33 -17.01 -1.17
CA PHE A 234 -5.33 -15.60 -1.57
C PHE A 234 -5.36 -15.43 -3.09
N ALA A 235 -4.58 -16.22 -3.84
CA ALA A 235 -4.61 -16.20 -5.32
C ALA A 235 -5.98 -16.61 -5.90
N LYS A 236 -6.69 -17.54 -5.24
CA LYS A 236 -8.07 -17.88 -5.60
C LYS A 236 -9.03 -16.75 -5.24
N TRP A 237 -8.83 -16.09 -4.10
CA TRP A 237 -9.67 -14.98 -3.67
C TRP A 237 -9.53 -13.76 -4.62
N LEU A 238 -8.33 -13.50 -5.11
CA LEU A 238 -8.04 -12.45 -6.11
C LEU A 238 -8.76 -12.63 -7.44
N THR A 239 -9.08 -13.86 -7.82
CA THR A 239 -9.64 -14.21 -9.13
C THR A 239 -11.13 -14.52 -9.07
N GLN A 240 -11.76 -14.39 -7.89
CA GLN A 240 -13.21 -14.50 -7.77
C GLN A 240 -13.88 -13.21 -8.28
N PRO A 241 -14.94 -13.31 -9.10
CA PRO A 241 -15.72 -12.15 -9.52
C PRO A 241 -16.28 -11.42 -8.28
N ILE A 242 -16.16 -10.09 -8.28
CA ILE A 242 -16.75 -9.19 -7.28
C ILE A 242 -18.28 -9.27 -7.34
#